data_AF-A0A5P2XMH6-F1
#
_entry.id   AF-A0A5P2XMH6-F1
#
_cell.length_a   1.000
_cell.length_b   1.000
_cell.length_c   1.000
_cell.angle_alpha   90.00
_cell.angle_beta   90.00
_cell.angle_gamma   90.00
#
_symmetry.space_group_name_H-M   'P 1'
#
loop_
_entity.id
_entity.type
_entity.pdbx_description
1 polymer ?
#
loop_
_entity_poly.entity_id
_entity_poly.type
_entity_poly.pdbx_seq_one_letter_code
_entity_poly.pdbx_strand_id
1 'polypeptide(L)'
;MADQHMVLLLARDGFAGRRYERFAEELARYGISVFRAWMHSGFLFQLLAAHGFDLHPDEHEIEELARDGDVREELATMTVARALPRFRQRALVEGGWNRDGGASVATYFIGACVYEFPNEYRRHRSHQERWRRAVHQAGATAENPTVNNVASEVLGRLRVLDDLTNICDPRMRTAVALTLDDYTQEEIKEILGASSVRAVEGLLYRWRTAARREEGERHG
;
A
#
# COMPACT_ATOMS: atom_id res chain seq x y z
N MET A 1 13.43 -19.46 0.48
CA MET A 1 14.08 -20.30 -0.56
C MET A 1 13.73 -19.80 -1.95
N ALA A 2 12.44 -19.62 -2.28
CA ALA A 2 12.00 -19.15 -3.61
C ALA A 2 12.60 -17.80 -4.02
N ASP A 3 12.49 -16.77 -3.16
CA ASP A 3 13.03 -15.43 -3.43
C ASP A 3 14.53 -15.41 -3.72
N GLN A 4 15.33 -16.09 -2.88
CA GLN A 4 16.78 -16.16 -3.08
C GLN A 4 17.13 -16.81 -4.42
N HIS A 5 16.43 -17.88 -4.79
CA HIS A 5 16.63 -18.55 -6.07
C HIS A 5 16.26 -17.64 -7.25
N MET A 6 15.13 -16.92 -7.15
CA MET A 6 14.69 -15.94 -8.14
C MET A 6 15.75 -14.84 -8.32
N VAL A 7 16.23 -14.24 -7.24
CA VAL A 7 17.26 -13.18 -7.29
C VAL A 7 18.55 -13.69 -7.91
N LEU A 8 19.00 -14.90 -7.55
CA LEU A 8 20.19 -15.52 -8.16
C LEU A 8 20.02 -15.79 -9.65
N LEU A 9 18.81 -16.17 -10.09
CA LEU A 9 18.50 -16.35 -11.51
C LEU A 9 18.59 -15.02 -12.27
N LEU A 10 18.00 -13.95 -11.72
CA LEU A 10 18.02 -12.62 -12.32
C LEU A 10 19.44 -12.00 -12.34
N ALA A 11 20.26 -12.32 -11.34
CA ALA A 11 21.65 -11.85 -11.25
C ALA A 11 22.51 -12.36 -12.41
N ARG A 12 22.22 -13.56 -12.96
CA ARG A 12 22.94 -14.11 -14.12
C ARG A 12 22.83 -13.23 -15.37
N ASP A 13 21.70 -12.53 -15.50
CA ASP A 13 21.41 -11.62 -16.60
C ASP A 13 21.68 -10.15 -16.18
N GLY A 14 22.39 -9.90 -15.07
CA GLY A 14 22.70 -8.56 -14.58
C GLY A 14 21.47 -7.74 -14.17
N PHE A 15 20.40 -8.41 -13.72
CA PHE A 15 19.10 -7.78 -13.45
C PHE A 15 18.60 -6.97 -14.66
N ALA A 16 18.68 -7.56 -15.85
CA ALA A 16 18.25 -6.95 -17.11
C ALA A 16 17.52 -7.97 -18.02
N GLY A 17 16.90 -7.45 -19.07
CA GLY A 17 16.18 -8.23 -20.08
C GLY A 17 14.85 -8.80 -19.59
N ARG A 18 14.22 -9.62 -20.45
CA ARG A 18 12.82 -10.06 -20.31
C ARG A 18 12.45 -10.68 -18.96
N ARG A 19 13.37 -11.45 -18.35
CA ARG A 19 13.11 -12.06 -17.03
C ARG A 19 13.00 -11.01 -15.94
N TYR A 20 13.91 -10.04 -15.96
CA TYR A 20 13.87 -8.92 -15.02
C TYR A 20 12.68 -8.01 -15.29
N GLU A 21 12.38 -7.70 -16.55
CA GLU A 21 11.21 -6.87 -16.92
C GLU A 21 9.91 -7.47 -16.39
N ARG A 22 9.70 -8.78 -16.59
CA ARG A 22 8.53 -9.49 -16.05
C ARG A 22 8.48 -9.47 -14.53
N PHE A 23 9.61 -9.75 -13.87
CA PHE A 23 9.72 -9.68 -12.41
C PHE A 23 9.38 -8.26 -11.90
N ALA A 24 9.92 -7.23 -12.56
CA ALA A 24 9.70 -5.85 -12.20
C ALA A 24 8.24 -5.41 -12.42
N GLU A 25 7.59 -5.91 -13.47
CA GLU A 25 6.16 -5.69 -13.74
C GLU A 25 5.28 -6.34 -12.66
N GLU A 26 5.54 -7.61 -12.32
CA GLU A 26 4.80 -8.31 -11.25
C GLU A 26 5.00 -7.62 -9.90
N LEU A 27 6.24 -7.18 -9.62
CA LEU A 27 6.58 -6.44 -8.40
C LEU A 27 5.91 -5.07 -8.35
N ALA A 28 5.84 -4.35 -9.49
CA ALA A 28 5.17 -3.07 -9.60
C ALA A 28 3.66 -3.21 -9.39
N ARG A 29 3.02 -4.21 -10.03
CA ARG A 29 1.59 -4.50 -9.84
C ARG A 29 1.28 -4.78 -8.36
N TYR A 30 2.08 -5.62 -7.71
CA TYR A 30 1.96 -5.87 -6.28
C TYR A 30 2.11 -4.57 -5.46
N GLY A 31 3.14 -3.78 -5.73
CA GLY A 31 3.39 -2.51 -5.07
C GLY A 31 2.22 -1.53 -5.18
N ILE A 32 1.65 -1.40 -6.38
CA ILE A 32 0.52 -0.51 -6.64
C ILE A 32 -0.70 -0.93 -5.82
N SER A 33 -1.08 -2.22 -5.89
CA SER A 33 -2.24 -2.74 -5.14
C SER A 33 -2.09 -2.58 -3.63
N VAL A 34 -0.90 -2.83 -3.09
CA VAL A 34 -0.61 -2.62 -1.65
C VAL A 34 -0.78 -1.15 -1.25
N PHE A 35 -0.18 -0.24 -2.02
CA PHE A 35 -0.24 1.19 -1.72
C PHE A 35 -1.66 1.74 -1.80
N ARG A 36 -2.43 1.31 -2.80
CA ARG A 36 -3.85 1.67 -2.91
C ARG A 36 -4.63 1.25 -1.67
N ALA A 37 -4.51 -0.01 -1.27
CA ALA A 37 -5.19 -0.53 -0.09
C ALA A 37 -4.78 0.19 1.21
N TRP A 38 -3.49 0.55 1.34
CA TRP A 38 -2.99 1.27 2.50
C TRP A 38 -3.39 2.75 2.51
N MET A 39 -3.54 3.39 1.35
CA MET A 39 -4.10 4.74 1.26
C MET A 39 -5.60 4.74 1.58
N HIS A 40 -6.35 3.77 1.04
CA HIS A 40 -7.78 3.61 1.29
C HIS A 40 -8.09 3.47 2.78
N SER A 41 -7.34 2.60 3.47
CA SER A 41 -7.49 2.40 4.91
C SER A 41 -6.89 3.52 5.77
N GLY A 42 -5.96 4.31 5.21
CA GLY A 42 -5.13 5.28 5.93
C GLY A 42 -3.89 4.68 6.62
N PHE A 43 -3.71 3.35 6.55
CA PHE A 43 -2.62 2.63 7.23
C PHE A 43 -1.24 3.15 6.81
N LEU A 44 -1.11 3.61 5.56
CA LEU A 44 0.14 4.16 5.05
C LEU A 44 0.67 5.32 5.91
N PHE A 45 -0.20 6.19 6.41
CA PHE A 45 0.21 7.36 7.20
C PHE A 45 0.69 6.98 8.60
N GLN A 46 0.09 5.95 9.21
CA GLN A 46 0.59 5.39 10.47
C GLN A 46 1.97 4.76 10.27
N LEU A 47 2.14 4.00 9.18
CA LEU A 47 3.42 3.40 8.83
C LEU A 47 4.50 4.47 8.60
N LEU A 48 4.17 5.56 7.90
CA LEU A 48 5.07 6.69 7.67
C LEU A 48 5.45 7.41 8.96
N ALA A 49 4.48 7.66 9.85
CA ALA A 49 4.75 8.25 11.16
C ALA A 49 5.67 7.37 12.01
N ALA A 50 5.47 6.05 11.99
CA ALA A 50 6.35 5.08 12.67
C ALA A 50 7.79 5.09 12.10
N HIS A 51 7.95 5.46 10.83
CA HIS A 51 9.26 5.66 10.18
C HIS A 51 9.82 7.08 10.35
N GLY A 52 9.18 7.94 11.14
CA GLY A 52 9.65 9.29 11.46
C GLY A 52 9.37 10.33 10.37
N PHE A 53 8.49 10.03 9.42
CA PHE A 53 8.06 11.02 8.44
C PHE A 53 6.98 11.92 9.03
N ASP A 54 7.23 13.23 8.99
CA ASP A 54 6.26 14.26 9.34
C ASP A 54 5.31 14.51 8.17
N LEU A 55 4.29 13.63 8.03
CA LEU A 55 3.26 13.73 7.01
C LEU A 55 1.87 13.60 7.65
N HIS A 56 1.22 14.75 7.84
CA HIS A 56 -0.09 14.87 8.45
C HIS A 56 -1.13 15.25 7.38
N PRO A 57 -1.82 14.27 6.78
CA PRO A 57 -3.00 14.54 5.94
C PRO A 57 -4.12 15.14 6.80
N ASP A 58 -4.84 16.12 6.25
CA ASP A 58 -6.06 16.62 6.87
C ASP A 58 -7.24 15.67 6.62
N GLU A 59 -8.37 15.95 7.26
CA GLU A 59 -9.56 15.10 7.17
C GLU A 59 -10.09 14.96 5.74
N HIS A 60 -10.06 16.05 4.96
CA HIS A 60 -10.51 16.06 3.57
C HIS A 60 -9.61 15.18 2.70
N GLU A 61 -8.30 15.19 2.92
CA GLU A 61 -7.38 14.37 2.13
C GLU A 61 -7.47 12.89 2.47
N ILE A 62 -7.73 12.54 3.73
CA ILE A 62 -8.03 11.15 4.11
C ILE A 62 -9.35 10.70 3.47
N GLU A 63 -10.38 11.56 3.48
CA GLU A 63 -11.67 11.30 2.85
C GLU A 63 -11.56 11.14 1.32
N GLU A 64 -10.80 12.02 0.66
CA GLU A 64 -10.47 11.94 -0.76
C GLU A 64 -9.77 10.62 -1.08
N LEU A 65 -8.71 10.27 -0.35
CA LEU A 65 -7.99 9.02 -0.56
C LEU A 65 -8.85 7.78 -0.31
N ALA A 66 -9.85 7.83 0.56
CA ALA A 66 -10.75 6.70 0.75
C ALA A 66 -11.75 6.57 -0.41
N ARG A 67 -12.26 7.67 -0.96
CA ARG A 67 -13.32 7.62 -1.98
C ARG A 67 -12.82 7.61 -3.41
N ASP A 68 -11.69 8.25 -3.68
CA ASP A 68 -11.16 8.42 -5.03
C ASP A 68 -10.09 7.38 -5.36
N GLY A 69 -10.51 6.35 -6.10
CA GLY A 69 -9.63 5.28 -6.56
C GLY A 69 -8.58 5.73 -7.58
N ASP A 70 -8.89 6.76 -8.39
CA ASP A 70 -7.99 7.26 -9.43
C ASP A 70 -6.82 8.03 -8.81
N VAL A 71 -7.09 8.84 -7.78
CA VAL A 71 -6.04 9.51 -7.00
C VAL A 71 -5.12 8.48 -6.33
N ARG A 72 -5.69 7.41 -5.76
CA ARG A 72 -4.89 6.31 -5.18
C ARG A 72 -4.03 5.62 -6.25
N GLU A 73 -4.58 5.31 -7.42
CA GLU A 73 -3.86 4.67 -8.52
C GLU A 73 -2.71 5.55 -9.03
N GLU A 74 -2.94 6.86 -9.21
CA GLU A 74 -1.90 7.81 -9.64
C GLU A 74 -0.74 7.86 -8.64
N LEU A 75 -1.05 8.09 -7.35
CA LEU A 75 -0.04 8.17 -6.29
C LEU A 75 0.75 6.87 -6.14
N ALA A 76 0.07 5.74 -6.17
CA ALA A 76 0.69 4.42 -6.06
C ALA A 76 1.62 4.16 -7.27
N THR A 77 1.13 4.41 -8.48
CA THR A 77 1.90 4.23 -9.73
C THR A 77 3.15 5.09 -9.74
N MET A 78 3.03 6.37 -9.41
CA MET A 78 4.18 7.28 -9.40
C MET A 78 5.20 6.93 -8.32
N THR A 79 4.75 6.52 -7.14
CA THR A 79 5.62 6.07 -6.04
C THR A 79 6.40 4.83 -6.46
N VAL A 80 5.71 3.81 -6.97
CA VAL A 80 6.30 2.55 -7.43
C VAL A 80 7.28 2.78 -8.57
N ALA A 81 6.91 3.60 -9.56
CA ALA A 81 7.77 3.92 -10.69
C ALA A 81 9.10 4.59 -10.27
N ARG A 82 9.08 5.42 -9.22
CA ARG A 82 10.28 6.06 -8.66
C ARG A 82 11.11 5.13 -7.78
N ALA A 83 10.46 4.25 -7.03
CA ALA A 83 11.13 3.30 -6.16
C ALA A 83 11.87 2.21 -6.94
N LEU A 84 11.28 1.72 -8.04
CA LEU A 84 11.75 0.54 -8.76
C LEU A 84 13.20 0.62 -9.25
N PRO A 85 13.69 1.73 -9.87
CA PRO A 85 15.09 1.84 -10.27
C PRO A 85 16.05 1.87 -9.08
N ARG A 86 15.69 2.57 -8.00
CA ARG A 86 16.50 2.65 -6.78
C ARG A 86 16.57 1.32 -6.05
N PHE A 87 15.44 0.61 -5.99
CA PHE A 87 15.36 -0.74 -5.47
C PHE A 87 16.24 -1.70 -6.26
N ARG A 88 16.15 -1.70 -7.59
CA ARG A 88 17.02 -2.51 -8.45
C ARG A 88 18.49 -2.29 -8.11
N GLN A 89 18.91 -1.04 -8.04
CA GLN A 89 20.30 -0.69 -7.78
C GLN A 89 20.73 -1.12 -6.36
N ARG A 90 20.04 -0.64 -5.33
CA ARG A 90 20.46 -0.82 -3.93
C ARG A 90 20.19 -2.22 -3.40
N ALA A 91 19.02 -2.77 -3.68
CA ALA A 91 18.59 -4.04 -3.11
C ALA A 91 19.17 -5.22 -3.90
N LEU A 92 19.20 -5.14 -5.23
CA LEU A 92 19.55 -6.29 -6.07
C LEU A 92 21.00 -6.22 -6.56
N VAL A 93 21.42 -5.12 -7.19
CA VAL A 93 22.77 -4.99 -7.78
C VAL A 93 23.84 -4.86 -6.69
N GLU A 94 23.61 -4.00 -5.71
CA GLU A 94 24.53 -3.76 -4.58
C GLU A 94 24.39 -4.81 -3.46
N GLY A 95 23.42 -5.71 -3.56
CA GLY A 95 23.21 -6.78 -2.58
C GLY A 95 22.60 -6.32 -1.24
N GLY A 96 21.90 -5.18 -1.22
CA GLY A 96 21.24 -4.67 -0.01
C GLY A 96 20.13 -5.57 0.51
N TRP A 97 19.46 -6.32 -0.36
CA TRP A 97 18.54 -7.38 0.07
C TRP A 97 19.27 -8.70 0.23
N ASN A 98 19.06 -9.36 1.36
CA ASN A 98 19.44 -10.74 1.58
C ASN A 98 18.33 -11.47 2.33
N ARG A 99 18.26 -12.79 2.13
CA ARG A 99 17.26 -13.63 2.77
C ARG A 99 17.34 -13.65 4.29
N ASP A 100 18.54 -13.57 4.84
CA ASP A 100 18.77 -13.71 6.28
C ASP A 100 18.23 -12.49 7.07
N GLY A 101 18.01 -11.36 6.38
CA GLY A 101 17.30 -10.20 6.90
C GLY A 101 15.79 -10.41 7.12
N GLY A 102 15.25 -11.60 6.84
CA GLY A 102 13.90 -12.02 7.24
C GLY A 102 12.74 -11.47 6.40
N ALA A 103 13.00 -10.55 5.46
CA ALA A 103 12.00 -10.01 4.55
C ALA A 103 12.00 -10.72 3.19
N SER A 104 10.81 -10.95 2.63
CA SER A 104 10.68 -11.30 1.21
C SER A 104 11.18 -10.14 0.33
N VAL A 105 11.55 -10.43 -0.92
CA VAL A 105 11.97 -9.39 -1.90
C VAL A 105 10.84 -8.37 -2.09
N ALA A 106 9.59 -8.86 -2.15
CA ALA A 106 8.41 -8.02 -2.26
C ALA A 106 8.22 -7.13 -1.03
N THR A 107 8.36 -7.68 0.18
CA THR A 107 8.29 -6.89 1.43
C THR A 107 9.38 -5.83 1.49
N TYR A 108 10.61 -6.17 1.09
CA TYR A 108 11.71 -5.21 1.05
C TYR A 108 11.45 -4.10 0.02
N PHE A 109 10.86 -4.43 -1.12
CA PHE A 109 10.44 -3.46 -2.13
C PHE A 109 9.38 -2.49 -1.61
N ILE A 110 8.34 -2.99 -0.91
CA ILE A 110 7.34 -2.14 -0.28
C ILE A 110 8.00 -1.16 0.69
N GLY A 111 8.99 -1.61 1.48
CA GLY A 111 9.79 -0.72 2.31
C GLY A 111 10.44 0.41 1.50
N ALA A 112 11.07 0.09 0.35
CA ALA A 112 11.64 1.11 -0.54
C ALA A 112 10.57 2.10 -1.05
N CYS A 113 9.38 1.63 -1.41
CA CYS A 113 8.27 2.49 -1.83
C CYS A 113 7.82 3.45 -0.70
N VAL A 114 7.80 2.99 0.55
CA VAL A 114 7.44 3.82 1.72
C VAL A 114 8.39 5.02 1.85
N TYR A 115 9.68 4.87 1.54
CA TYR A 115 10.62 6.00 1.55
C TYR A 115 10.43 6.98 0.38
N GLU A 116 9.84 6.56 -0.74
CA GLU A 116 9.58 7.46 -1.89
C GLU A 116 8.27 8.23 -1.73
N PHE A 117 7.25 7.61 -1.13
CA PHE A 117 5.89 8.16 -1.07
C PHE A 117 5.77 9.59 -0.52
N PRO A 118 6.46 10.00 0.57
CA PRO A 118 6.31 11.35 1.11
C PRO A 118 6.63 12.46 0.10
N ASN A 119 7.57 12.22 -0.81
CA ASN A 119 7.90 13.18 -1.86
C ASN A 119 6.79 13.24 -2.93
N GLU A 120 6.23 12.10 -3.31
CA GLU A 120 5.10 12.06 -4.26
C GLU A 120 3.86 12.73 -3.69
N TYR A 121 3.52 12.43 -2.43
CA TYR A 121 2.35 13.01 -1.79
C TYR A 121 2.47 14.53 -1.66
N ARG A 122 3.63 15.06 -1.24
CA ARG A 122 3.89 16.52 -1.21
C ARG A 122 3.81 17.15 -2.60
N ARG A 123 4.28 16.45 -3.63
CA ARG A 123 4.19 16.92 -5.03
C ARG A 123 2.73 16.97 -5.50
N HIS A 124 1.93 15.96 -5.17
CA HIS A 124 0.51 15.90 -5.48
C HIS A 124 -0.25 17.04 -4.80
N ARG A 125 -0.06 17.25 -3.48
CA ARG A 125 -0.61 18.41 -2.73
C ARG A 125 -0.30 19.74 -3.42
N SER A 126 0.96 19.95 -3.78
CA SER A 126 1.40 21.17 -4.48
C SER A 126 0.78 21.34 -5.87
N HIS A 127 0.44 20.25 -6.55
CA HIS A 127 -0.27 20.28 -7.83
C HIS A 127 -1.74 20.64 -7.64
N GLN A 128 -2.41 20.00 -6.68
CA GLN A 128 -3.81 20.26 -6.33
C GLN A 128 -4.04 21.70 -5.90
N GLU A 129 -3.17 22.25 -5.04
CA GLU A 129 -3.28 23.66 -4.63
C GLU A 129 -3.17 24.62 -5.81
N ARG A 130 -2.25 24.36 -6.76
CA ARG A 130 -2.08 25.18 -7.96
C ARG A 130 -3.30 25.10 -8.86
N TRP A 131 -3.86 23.90 -9.04
CA TRP A 131 -5.09 23.71 -9.78
C TRP A 131 -6.26 24.47 -9.14
N ARG A 132 -6.48 24.31 -7.82
CA ARG A 132 -7.56 25.01 -7.09
C ARG A 132 -7.43 26.53 -7.23
N ARG A 133 -6.23 27.08 -7.11
CA ARG A 133 -5.97 28.51 -7.31
C ARG A 133 -6.30 28.97 -8.74
N ALA A 134 -5.93 28.19 -9.76
CA ALA A 134 -6.21 28.51 -11.15
C ALA A 134 -7.72 28.46 -11.47
N VAL A 135 -8.44 27.45 -10.97
CA VAL A 135 -9.91 27.32 -11.12
C VAL A 135 -10.63 28.48 -10.44
N HIS A 136 -10.21 28.85 -9.22
CA HIS A 136 -10.78 29.99 -8.51
C HIS A 136 -10.51 31.32 -9.23
N GLN A 137 -9.34 31.50 -9.84
CA GLN A 137 -9.02 32.67 -10.66
C GLN A 137 -9.83 32.70 -11.97
N ALA A 138 -10.22 31.55 -12.50
CA ALA A 138 -11.05 31.43 -13.69
C ALA A 138 -12.56 31.60 -13.43
N GLY A 139 -12.98 31.85 -12.18
CA GLY A 139 -14.38 32.12 -11.83
C GLY A 139 -15.30 30.91 -11.82
N ALA A 140 -14.76 29.68 -11.87
CA ALA A 140 -15.55 28.46 -11.74
C ALA A 140 -15.71 28.10 -10.26
N THR A 141 -16.93 28.17 -9.73
CA THR A 141 -17.27 27.64 -8.40
C THR A 141 -17.16 26.12 -8.43
N ALA A 142 -16.05 25.58 -7.90
CA ALA A 142 -15.99 24.18 -7.53
C ALA A 142 -16.94 23.96 -6.35
N GLU A 143 -17.92 23.08 -6.52
CA GLU A 143 -18.82 22.68 -5.43
C GLU A 143 -17.99 22.07 -4.30
N ASN A 144 -18.05 22.67 -3.11
CA ASN A 144 -17.49 22.08 -1.90
C ASN A 144 -18.34 20.85 -1.54
N PRO A 145 -17.75 19.65 -1.38
CA PRO A 145 -18.51 18.50 -0.92
C PRO A 145 -19.04 18.77 0.49
N THR A 146 -20.32 18.49 0.68
CA THR A 146 -21.07 18.69 1.92
C THR A 146 -20.50 17.85 3.06
N VAL A 147 -20.04 18.54 4.10
CA VAL A 147 -19.63 17.99 5.41
C VAL A 147 -20.85 17.39 6.12
N ASN A 148 -21.24 16.17 5.77
CA ASN A 148 -22.31 15.45 6.47
C ASN A 148 -22.06 13.95 6.42
N ASN A 149 -21.08 13.47 7.20
CA ASN A 149 -21.09 12.19 7.96
C ASN A 149 -19.72 11.93 8.64
N VAL A 150 -19.07 12.97 9.14
CA VAL A 150 -17.66 12.90 9.57
C VAL A 150 -17.45 11.92 10.72
N ALA A 151 -18.32 11.92 11.72
CA ALA A 151 -18.11 11.13 12.94
C ALA A 151 -18.20 9.61 12.72
N SER A 152 -19.15 9.12 11.91
CA SER A 152 -19.28 7.66 11.70
C SER A 152 -18.21 7.11 10.75
N GLU A 153 -17.79 7.92 9.77
CA GLU A 153 -16.72 7.56 8.84
C GLU A 153 -15.34 7.54 9.53
N VAL A 154 -15.07 8.53 10.38
CA VAL A 154 -13.85 8.58 11.20
C VAL A 154 -13.78 7.39 12.17
N LEU A 155 -14.88 7.05 12.85
CA LEU A 155 -14.91 5.89 13.76
C LEU A 155 -14.73 4.56 13.03
N GLY A 156 -15.33 4.39 11.83
CA GLY A 156 -15.13 3.22 10.99
C GLY A 156 -13.68 3.09 10.53
N ARG A 157 -13.06 4.20 10.11
CA ARG A 157 -11.68 4.24 9.64
C ARG A 157 -10.67 3.97 10.77
N LEU A 158 -10.88 4.54 11.96
CA LEU A 158 -10.04 4.26 13.13
C LEU A 158 -10.05 2.79 13.53
N ARG A 159 -11.19 2.09 13.42
CA ARG A 159 -11.28 0.64 13.68
C ARG A 159 -10.51 -0.18 12.64
N VAL A 160 -10.71 0.13 11.36
CA VAL A 160 -9.97 -0.50 10.26
C VAL A 160 -8.45 -0.34 10.43
N LEU A 161 -8.01 0.83 10.85
CA LEU A 161 -6.60 1.11 11.12
C LEU A 161 -6.04 0.32 12.30
N ASP A 162 -6.78 0.26 13.41
CA ASP A 162 -6.38 -0.52 14.59
C ASP A 162 -6.26 -2.01 14.24
N ASP A 163 -7.25 -2.55 13.52
CA ASP A 163 -7.25 -3.94 13.05
C ASP A 163 -6.02 -4.25 12.18
N LEU A 164 -5.69 -3.39 11.21
CA LEU A 164 -4.54 -3.59 10.33
C LEU A 164 -3.20 -3.49 11.07
N THR A 165 -3.12 -2.62 12.08
CA THR A 165 -1.92 -2.43 12.90
C THR A 165 -1.63 -3.65 13.77
N ASN A 166 -2.67 -4.29 14.30
CA ASN A 166 -2.55 -5.45 15.17
C ASN A 166 -2.21 -6.76 14.42
N ILE A 167 -2.41 -6.81 13.10
CA ILE A 167 -2.00 -7.98 12.29
C ILE A 167 -0.48 -8.01 12.18
N CYS A 168 0.19 -8.99 12.81
CA CYS A 168 1.64 -9.16 12.73
C CYS A 168 2.13 -9.72 11.39
N ASP A 169 1.38 -10.66 10.78
CA ASP A 169 1.72 -11.30 9.50
C ASP A 169 1.53 -10.31 8.34
N PRO A 170 2.62 -9.84 7.67
CA PRO A 170 2.50 -8.87 6.58
C PRO A 170 1.63 -9.36 5.42
N ARG A 171 1.64 -10.67 5.14
CA ARG A 171 0.86 -11.25 4.05
C ARG A 171 -0.63 -11.25 4.38
N MET A 172 -0.99 -11.56 5.63
CA MET A 172 -2.36 -11.43 6.14
C MET A 172 -2.81 -9.97 6.14
N ARG A 173 -1.94 -9.03 6.58
CA ARG A 173 -2.25 -7.60 6.60
C ARG A 173 -2.57 -7.08 5.20
N THR A 174 -1.76 -7.44 4.21
CA THR A 174 -2.04 -7.08 2.80
C THR A 174 -3.35 -7.70 2.32
N ALA A 175 -3.62 -8.98 2.63
CA ALA A 175 -4.88 -9.63 2.20
C ALA A 175 -6.12 -8.91 2.77
N VAL A 176 -6.08 -8.52 4.05
CA VAL A 176 -7.15 -7.77 4.70
C VAL A 176 -7.28 -6.38 4.08
N ALA A 177 -6.18 -5.65 3.91
CA ALA A 177 -6.21 -4.31 3.32
C ALA A 177 -6.79 -4.32 1.89
N LEU A 178 -6.39 -5.28 1.05
CA LEU A 178 -6.93 -5.42 -0.32
C LEU A 178 -8.43 -5.76 -0.30
N THR A 179 -8.88 -6.61 0.62
CA THR A 179 -10.32 -6.91 0.78
C THR A 179 -11.11 -5.66 1.15
N LEU A 180 -10.51 -4.74 1.92
CA LEU A 180 -11.14 -3.49 2.32
C LEU A 180 -11.14 -2.44 1.19
N ASP A 181 -10.25 -2.54 0.21
CA ASP A 181 -10.23 -1.72 -1.02
C ASP A 181 -10.97 -2.43 -2.17
N ASP A 182 -11.95 -3.28 -1.83
CA ASP A 182 -12.87 -3.99 -2.73
C ASP A 182 -12.24 -4.92 -3.78
N TYR A 183 -11.00 -5.37 -3.57
CA TYR A 183 -10.41 -6.41 -4.43
C TYR A 183 -11.11 -7.76 -4.24
N THR A 184 -11.35 -8.44 -5.35
CA THR A 184 -11.90 -9.80 -5.35
C THR A 184 -10.89 -10.82 -4.82
N GLN A 185 -11.37 -11.98 -4.35
CA GLN A 185 -10.49 -13.02 -3.83
C GLN A 185 -9.58 -13.61 -4.92
N GLU A 186 -10.06 -13.65 -6.16
CA GLU A 186 -9.29 -14.01 -7.35
C GLU A 186 -8.13 -13.04 -7.59
N GLU A 187 -8.40 -11.73 -7.56
CA GLU A 187 -7.36 -10.71 -7.71
C GLU A 187 -6.37 -10.76 -6.55
N ILE A 188 -6.83 -10.90 -5.31
CA ILE A 188 -5.96 -11.02 -4.13
C ILE A 188 -5.06 -12.25 -4.25
N LYS A 189 -5.58 -13.37 -4.73
CA LYS A 189 -4.79 -14.58 -4.99
C LYS A 189 -3.67 -14.28 -6.00
N GLU A 190 -3.97 -13.58 -7.09
CA GLU A 190 -2.99 -13.20 -8.11
C GLU A 190 -1.95 -12.23 -7.57
N ILE A 191 -2.38 -11.18 -6.89
CA ILE A 191 -1.52 -10.15 -6.28
C ILE A 191 -0.58 -10.77 -5.24
N LEU A 192 -1.08 -11.67 -4.39
CA LEU A 192 -0.26 -12.31 -3.36
C LEU A 192 0.55 -13.51 -3.85
N GLY A 193 0.37 -13.93 -5.11
CA GLY A 193 0.92 -15.20 -5.62
C GLY A 193 0.50 -16.38 -4.75
N ALA A 194 -0.74 -16.40 -4.27
CA ALA A 194 -1.28 -17.49 -3.46
C ALA A 194 -1.57 -18.72 -4.33
N SER A 195 -1.41 -19.92 -3.76
CA SER A 195 -1.63 -21.17 -4.48
C SER A 195 -3.09 -21.42 -4.86
N SER A 196 -4.04 -20.81 -4.15
CA SER A 196 -5.47 -20.90 -4.42
C SER A 196 -6.25 -19.78 -3.73
N VAL A 197 -7.49 -19.55 -4.19
CA VAL A 197 -8.46 -18.67 -3.52
C VAL A 197 -8.70 -19.11 -2.07
N ARG A 198 -8.77 -20.42 -1.82
CA ARG A 198 -8.92 -20.97 -0.45
C ARG A 198 -7.78 -20.61 0.49
N ALA A 199 -6.56 -20.43 -0.02
CA ALA A 199 -5.46 -19.96 0.81
C ALA A 199 -5.68 -18.51 1.27
N VAL A 200 -6.29 -17.67 0.44
CA VAL A 200 -6.69 -16.30 0.78
C VAL A 200 -7.84 -16.32 1.78
N GLU A 201 -8.90 -17.09 1.53
CA GLU A 201 -10.01 -17.26 2.46
C GLU A 201 -9.53 -17.74 3.84
N GLY A 202 -8.57 -18.66 3.87
CA GLY A 202 -7.95 -19.14 5.10
C GLY A 202 -7.18 -18.06 5.86
N LEU A 203 -6.51 -17.12 5.19
CA LEU A 203 -5.88 -15.95 5.82
C LEU A 203 -6.95 -15.07 6.48
N LEU A 204 -8.00 -14.73 5.73
CA LEU A 204 -9.10 -13.90 6.20
C LEU A 204 -9.89 -14.55 7.34
N TYR A 205 -10.09 -15.87 7.28
CA TYR A 205 -10.74 -16.63 8.34
C TYR A 205 -9.95 -16.56 9.65
N ARG A 206 -8.63 -16.79 9.61
CA ARG A 206 -7.77 -16.71 10.80
C ARG A 206 -7.80 -15.32 11.43
N TRP A 207 -7.77 -14.28 10.60
CA TRP A 207 -7.92 -12.90 11.07
C TRP A 207 -9.26 -12.69 11.79
N ARG A 208 -10.39 -13.07 11.17
CA ARG A 208 -11.73 -12.96 11.79
C ARG A 208 -11.86 -13.75 13.09
N THR A 209 -11.23 -14.92 13.17
CA THR A 209 -11.23 -15.74 14.40
C THR A 209 -10.39 -15.10 15.50
N ALA A 210 -9.25 -14.51 15.17
CA ALA A 210 -8.42 -13.79 16.14
C ALA A 210 -9.14 -12.55 16.70
N ALA A 211 -9.72 -11.73 15.82
CA ALA A 211 -10.49 -10.55 16.21
C ALA A 211 -11.65 -10.88 17.17
N ARG A 212 -12.41 -11.95 16.88
CA ARG A 212 -13.53 -12.39 17.76
C ARG A 212 -13.08 -12.87 19.14
N ARG A 213 -11.87 -13.43 19.27
CA ARG A 213 -11.34 -13.87 20.57
C ARG A 213 -10.93 -12.67 21.41
N GLU A 214 -10.26 -11.70 20.80
CA GLU A 214 -9.87 -10.46 21.47
C GLU A 214 -11.08 -9.62 21.91
N GLU A 215 -12.16 -9.58 21.12
CA GLU A 215 -13.42 -8.94 21.51
C GLU A 215 -14.08 -9.62 22.72
N GLY A 216 -14.02 -10.95 22.81
CA GLY A 216 -14.56 -11.72 23.93
C GLY A 216 -13.76 -11.55 25.23
N GLU A 217 -12.45 -11.38 25.14
CA GLU A 217 -11.57 -11.11 26.30
C GLU A 217 -11.65 -9.66 26.80
N ARG A 218 -12.03 -8.70 25.94
CA ARG A 218 -12.23 -7.29 26.35
C ARG A 218 -13.58 -7.04 27.05
N HIS A 219 -14.54 -7.96 26.95
CA HIS A 219 -15.89 -7.81 27.54
C HIS A 219 -16.19 -8.81 28.68
N GLY A 220 -15.21 -9.60 29.12
CA GLY A 220 -15.30 -10.52 30.26
C GLY A 220 -14.47 -10.03 31.44
#